data_AF-A0A0Q4JRR8-F1
#
_entry.id   AF-A0A0Q4JRR8-F1
#
_cell.length_a   1.000
_cell.length_b   1.000
_cell.length_c   1.000
_cell.angle_alpha   90.00
_cell.angle_beta   90.00
_cell.angle_gamma   90.00
#
_symmetry.space_group_name_H-M   'P 1'
#
loop_
_entity.id
_entity.type
_entity.pdbx_description
1 polymer ?
#
loop_
_entity_poly.entity_id
_entity_poly.type
_entity_poly.pdbx_seq_one_letter_code
_entity_poly.pdbx_strand_id
1 'polypeptide(L)'
;MLGRRVSTPAGDAYVMGVQALDASGNPSVNNGPMLPTGTDRSGTIAAGAPAQQLAPANANRRYLRGQNLSTGDLWLNEVGGTASAASPSFRIPAGGTFGINTNQAVSIWGATTGQAWSATEG
;
A
#
# COMPACT_ATOMS: atom_id res chain seq x y z
N MET A 1 8.62 52.91 9.33
CA MET A 1 8.22 53.03 7.92
C MET A 1 9.43 53.44 7.10
N LEU A 2 9.93 52.59 6.22
CA LEU A 2 10.15 52.92 4.80
C LEU A 2 10.61 51.66 4.05
N GLY A 3 9.70 51.07 3.27
CA GLY A 3 10.08 50.10 2.24
C GLY A 3 10.49 50.88 0.99
N ARG A 4 11.66 50.59 0.42
CA ARG A 4 12.13 51.14 -0.85
C ARG A 4 12.40 50.00 -1.84
N ARG A 5 11.71 50.03 -2.98
CA ARG A 5 12.03 49.33 -4.24
C ARG A 5 12.38 50.41 -5.28
N VAL A 6 13.21 50.31 -6.32
CA VAL A 6 14.19 49.36 -6.90
C VAL A 6 14.97 50.19 -7.96
N SER A 7 16.26 49.95 -8.17
CA SER A 7 16.93 49.94 -9.49
C SER A 7 18.41 49.57 -9.30
N THR A 8 18.89 48.58 -10.07
CA THR A 8 20.26 48.06 -10.04
C THR A 8 21.09 48.67 -11.18
N PRO A 9 22.34 49.08 -10.94
CA PRO A 9 23.38 49.04 -11.94
C PRO A 9 24.11 47.70 -11.79
N ALA A 10 23.97 46.85 -12.81
CA ALA A 10 24.50 45.48 -12.93
C ALA A 10 23.74 44.37 -12.18
N GLY A 11 23.57 43.24 -12.86
CA GLY A 11 23.57 41.95 -12.19
C GLY A 11 22.24 41.22 -12.09
N ASP A 12 21.42 41.51 -11.07
CA ASP A 12 20.70 40.39 -10.43
C ASP A 12 19.16 40.52 -10.46
N ALA A 13 18.55 39.38 -10.78
CA ALA A 13 17.17 39.18 -11.18
C ALA A 13 16.10 39.58 -10.13
N TYR A 14 14.96 40.05 -10.65
CA TYR A 14 13.71 40.19 -9.91
C TYR A 14 13.12 38.80 -9.63
N VAL A 15 13.35 38.24 -8.43
CA VAL A 15 12.77 36.95 -8.05
C VAL A 15 11.32 37.14 -7.61
N MET A 16 10.38 36.99 -8.54
CA MET A 16 8.96 36.76 -8.23
C MET A 16 8.73 35.28 -7.91
N GLY A 17 9.35 34.82 -6.84
CA GLY A 17 9.07 33.53 -6.23
C GLY A 17 9.11 33.73 -4.73
N VAL A 18 7.95 33.63 -4.06
CA VAL A 18 7.92 33.52 -2.60
C VAL A 18 8.45 32.12 -2.28
N GLN A 19 9.76 32.00 -2.11
CA GLN A 19 10.33 30.76 -1.59
C GLN A 19 10.18 30.81 -0.07
N ALA A 20 9.44 29.86 0.50
CA ALA A 20 9.36 29.75 1.95
C ALA A 20 10.77 29.42 2.47
N LEU A 21 11.36 30.34 3.23
CA LEU A 21 12.64 30.14 3.89
C LEU A 21 12.37 29.67 5.33
N ASP A 22 13.22 28.80 5.85
CA ASP A 22 13.26 28.54 7.29
C ASP A 22 13.85 29.73 8.07
N ALA A 23 13.89 29.66 9.39
CA ALA A 23 14.46 30.71 10.24
C ALA A 23 15.95 30.98 9.99
N SER A 24 16.65 30.09 9.28
CA SER A 24 18.06 30.20 8.89
C SER A 24 18.24 30.74 7.47
N GLY A 25 17.15 31.05 6.75
CA GLY A 25 17.21 31.53 5.38
C GLY A 25 17.41 30.43 4.34
N ASN A 26 17.32 29.15 4.71
CA ASN A 26 17.39 28.04 3.76
C ASN A 26 16.02 27.76 3.15
N PRO A 27 15.95 27.25 1.91
CA PRO A 27 14.71 26.73 1.33
C PRO A 27 14.02 25.74 2.29
N SER A 28 12.82 26.06 2.74
CA SER A 28 11.99 25.12 3.49
C SER A 28 11.57 24.01 2.54
N VAL A 29 12.22 22.86 2.65
CA VAL A 29 11.78 21.65 1.97
C VAL A 29 10.51 21.18 2.68
N ASN A 30 9.36 21.33 2.03
CA ASN A 30 8.09 20.78 2.51
C ASN A 30 8.12 19.25 2.39
N ASN A 31 8.90 18.59 3.24
CA ASN A 31 8.83 17.15 3.45
C ASN A 31 7.59 16.88 4.30
N GLY A 32 6.41 16.92 3.68
CA GLY A 32 5.19 16.42 4.31
C GLY A 32 5.40 14.99 4.84
N PRO A 33 4.62 14.55 5.83
CA PRO A 33 4.79 13.22 6.40
C PRO A 33 4.72 12.16 5.29
N MET A 34 5.78 11.37 5.14
CA MET A 34 5.79 10.25 4.20
C MET A 34 4.71 9.25 4.61
N LEU A 35 4.03 8.65 3.63
CA LEU A 35 3.12 7.54 3.89
C LEU A 35 3.92 6.37 4.48
N PRO A 36 3.42 5.67 5.51
CA PRO A 36 4.10 4.49 6.05
C PRO A 36 4.35 3.45 4.97
N THR A 37 5.50 2.78 5.04
CA THR A 37 5.79 1.63 4.20
C THR A 37 4.84 0.48 4.55
N GLY A 38 4.17 -0.08 3.55
CA GLY A 38 3.36 -1.28 3.74
C GLY A 38 4.22 -2.50 4.05
N THR A 39 3.64 -3.47 4.75
CA THR A 39 4.22 -4.81 4.98
C THR A 39 3.91 -5.69 3.78
N ASP A 40 4.93 -6.31 3.19
CA ASP A 40 4.75 -7.28 2.10
C ASP A 40 4.07 -8.56 2.62
N ARG A 41 3.03 -8.99 1.90
CA ARG A 41 2.24 -10.21 2.15
C ARG A 41 2.13 -11.08 0.90
N SER A 42 2.99 -10.85 -0.09
CA SER A 42 3.05 -11.60 -1.33
C SER A 42 3.53 -13.04 -1.10
N GLY A 43 3.19 -13.94 -2.03
CA GLY A 43 3.62 -15.33 -1.91
C GLY A 43 3.06 -16.25 -2.98
N THR A 44 3.25 -17.55 -2.75
CA THR A 44 2.74 -18.64 -3.59
C THR A 44 2.05 -19.70 -2.75
N ILE A 45 1.07 -20.39 -3.34
CA ILE A 45 0.40 -21.52 -2.71
C ILE A 45 1.42 -22.65 -2.56
N ALA A 46 1.77 -23.02 -1.32
CA ALA A 46 2.83 -23.99 -1.05
C ALA A 46 2.40 -25.42 -1.37
N ALA A 47 1.13 -25.73 -1.13
CA ALA A 47 0.47 -26.96 -1.53
C ALA A 47 -0.95 -26.62 -1.98
N GLY A 48 -1.37 -27.14 -3.13
CA GLY A 48 -2.75 -26.97 -3.61
C GLY A 48 -3.76 -27.68 -2.70
N ALA A 49 -4.89 -27.02 -2.43
CA ALA A 49 -6.02 -27.44 -1.60
C ALA A 49 -6.01 -27.18 -0.07
N PRO A 50 -4.92 -27.24 0.72
CA PRO A 50 -4.97 -26.69 2.07
C PRO A 50 -4.90 -25.17 2.01
N ALA A 51 -5.69 -24.49 2.85
CA ALA A 51 -5.55 -23.06 3.04
C ALA A 51 -4.24 -22.73 3.76
N GLN A 52 -3.71 -21.55 3.48
CA GLN A 52 -2.53 -21.01 4.15
C GLN A 52 -2.81 -19.61 4.68
N GLN A 53 -2.07 -19.21 5.71
CA GLN A 53 -2.21 -17.87 6.27
C GLN A 53 -1.60 -16.85 5.32
N LEU A 54 -2.41 -15.87 4.89
CA LEU A 54 -1.92 -14.71 4.14
C LEU A 54 -1.41 -13.65 5.12
N ALA A 55 -2.22 -13.31 6.13
CA ALA A 55 -1.84 -12.35 7.16
C ALA A 55 -2.38 -12.76 8.54
N PRO A 56 -1.60 -12.62 9.63
CA PRO A 56 -2.08 -12.85 10.98
C PRO A 56 -3.12 -11.79 11.39
N ALA A 57 -3.80 -11.97 12.52
CA ALA A 57 -4.63 -10.91 13.07
C ALA A 57 -3.78 -9.67 13.40
N ASN A 58 -4.28 -8.48 13.10
CA ASN A 58 -3.56 -7.22 13.29
C ASN A 58 -4.55 -6.10 13.63
N ALA A 59 -4.54 -5.66 14.89
CA ALA A 59 -5.40 -4.59 15.39
C ALA A 59 -5.12 -3.23 14.74
N ASN A 60 -3.94 -3.05 14.14
CA ASN A 60 -3.53 -1.81 13.50
C ASN A 60 -3.68 -1.83 11.97
N ARG A 61 -4.16 -2.94 11.38
CA ARG A 61 -4.38 -3.02 9.92
C ARG A 61 -5.42 -1.99 9.48
N ARG A 62 -5.02 -1.11 8.59
CA ARG A 62 -5.87 -0.17 7.86
C ARG A 62 -6.35 -0.76 6.55
N TYR A 63 -5.51 -1.52 5.87
CA TYR A 63 -5.85 -2.21 4.63
C TYR A 63 -5.02 -3.47 4.45
N LEU A 64 -5.58 -4.40 3.68
CA LEU A 64 -4.81 -5.45 3.02
C LEU A 64 -5.33 -5.56 1.59
N ARG A 65 -4.45 -5.35 0.61
CA ARG A 65 -4.79 -5.33 -0.81
C ARG A 65 -3.80 -6.16 -1.60
N GLY A 66 -4.21 -6.66 -2.75
CA GLY A 66 -3.35 -7.48 -3.58
C GLY A 66 -3.96 -7.90 -4.91
N GLN A 67 -3.21 -8.72 -5.64
CA GLN A 67 -3.59 -9.25 -6.94
C GLN A 67 -3.26 -10.73 -7.05
N ASN A 68 -4.18 -11.51 -7.62
CA ASN A 68 -3.93 -12.86 -8.07
C ASN A 68 -3.08 -12.82 -9.35
N LEU A 69 -1.83 -13.30 -9.26
CA LEU A 69 -0.88 -13.35 -10.38
C LEU A 69 -0.83 -14.74 -11.02
N SER A 70 -1.68 -15.66 -10.57
CA SER A 70 -1.76 -17.01 -11.11
C SER A 70 -2.75 -17.09 -12.28
N THR A 71 -2.69 -18.22 -13.00
CA THR A 71 -3.63 -18.56 -14.08
C THR A 71 -4.93 -19.19 -13.58
N GLY A 72 -5.01 -19.55 -12.29
CA GLY A 72 -6.19 -20.12 -11.65
C GLY A 72 -6.81 -19.16 -10.65
N ASP A 73 -8.00 -19.51 -10.14
CA ASP A 73 -8.64 -18.72 -9.10
C ASP A 73 -7.93 -18.88 -7.75
N LEU A 74 -7.95 -17.80 -6.97
CA LEU A 74 -7.63 -17.82 -5.55
C LEU A 74 -8.89 -17.49 -4.75
N TRP A 75 -8.92 -17.91 -3.49
CA TRP A 75 -10.04 -17.65 -2.58
C TRP A 75 -9.51 -17.13 -1.26
N LEU A 76 -10.16 -16.11 -0.69
CA LEU A 76 -9.81 -15.58 0.63
C LEU A 76 -10.94 -15.71 1.62
N ASN A 77 -10.55 -15.90 2.88
CA ASN A 77 -11.42 -15.73 4.03
C ASN A 77 -10.84 -14.61 4.91
N GLU A 78 -11.61 -13.54 5.06
CA GLU A 78 -11.22 -12.33 5.80
C GLU A 78 -11.81 -12.25 7.21
N VAL A 79 -12.62 -13.25 7.60
CA VAL A 79 -13.37 -13.27 8.86
C VAL A 79 -12.70 -14.15 9.92
N GLY A 80 -11.43 -14.50 9.74
CA GLY A 80 -10.68 -15.35 10.67
C GLY A 80 -10.85 -16.86 10.46
N GLY A 81 -11.59 -17.28 9.44
CA GLY A 81 -11.80 -18.69 9.10
C GLY A 81 -10.75 -19.24 8.13
N THR A 82 -10.90 -20.53 7.81
CA THR A 82 -10.11 -21.23 6.79
C THR A 82 -10.68 -20.94 5.39
N ALA A 83 -9.83 -20.45 4.48
CA ALA A 83 -10.22 -20.20 3.10
C ALA A 83 -10.51 -21.51 2.34
N SER A 84 -11.47 -21.46 1.45
CA SER A 84 -11.87 -22.58 0.59
C SER A 84 -12.61 -22.04 -0.65
N ALA A 85 -12.91 -22.92 -1.62
CA ALA A 85 -13.76 -22.58 -2.76
C ALA A 85 -15.27 -22.45 -2.43
N ALA A 86 -15.59 -22.13 -1.18
CA ALA A 86 -16.95 -22.03 -0.67
C ALA A 86 -17.09 -20.85 0.30
N SER A 87 -18.34 -20.43 0.53
CA SER A 87 -18.67 -19.43 1.55
C SER A 87 -18.13 -19.85 2.92
N PRO A 88 -17.66 -18.90 3.74
CA PRO A 88 -17.73 -17.45 3.56
C PRO A 88 -16.53 -16.86 2.78
N SER A 89 -15.75 -17.68 2.09
CA SER A 89 -14.64 -17.19 1.27
C SER A 89 -15.15 -16.49 0.01
N PHE A 90 -14.41 -15.50 -0.48
CA PHE A 90 -14.68 -14.85 -1.76
C PHE A 90 -13.61 -15.19 -2.80
N ARG A 91 -14.04 -15.31 -4.05
CA ARG A 91 -13.20 -15.63 -5.20
C ARG A 91 -12.44 -14.41 -5.69
N ILE A 92 -11.17 -14.59 -6.00
CA ILE A 92 -10.38 -13.70 -6.85
C ILE A 92 -10.05 -14.45 -8.15
N PRO A 93 -10.68 -14.07 -9.27
CA PRO A 93 -10.33 -14.60 -10.57
C PRO A 93 -8.84 -14.43 -10.91
N ALA A 94 -8.32 -15.25 -11.83
CA ALA A 94 -6.98 -15.04 -12.39
C ALA A 94 -6.80 -13.58 -12.87
N GLY A 95 -5.71 -12.92 -12.47
CA GLY A 95 -5.45 -11.51 -12.76
C GLY A 95 -6.27 -10.51 -11.92
N GLY A 96 -7.27 -10.98 -11.16
CA GLY A 96 -8.14 -10.14 -10.33
C GLY A 96 -7.43 -9.56 -9.11
N THR A 97 -8.01 -8.49 -8.56
CA THR A 97 -7.51 -7.80 -7.37
C THR A 97 -8.46 -7.95 -6.19
N PHE A 98 -7.95 -7.75 -4.98
CA PHE A 98 -8.75 -7.67 -3.76
C PHE A 98 -8.29 -6.50 -2.88
N GLY A 99 -9.22 -6.04 -2.05
CA GLY A 99 -8.98 -5.08 -0.98
C GLY A 99 -9.92 -5.41 0.16
N ILE A 100 -9.36 -5.60 1.35
CA ILE A 100 -10.09 -5.99 2.55
C ILE A 100 -9.70 -5.10 3.74
N ASN A 101 -10.68 -4.87 4.61
CA ASN A 101 -10.58 -4.00 5.78
C ASN A 101 -11.04 -4.78 7.02
N THR A 102 -10.18 -5.66 7.51
CA THR A 102 -10.43 -6.53 8.65
C THR A 102 -9.23 -6.54 9.60
N ASN A 103 -9.46 -6.64 10.90
CA ASN A 103 -8.40 -6.87 11.89
C ASN A 103 -8.15 -8.37 12.16
N GLN A 104 -8.98 -9.25 11.61
CA GLN A 104 -8.88 -10.69 11.81
C GLN A 104 -7.70 -11.28 11.03
N ALA A 105 -7.35 -12.52 11.37
CA ALA A 105 -6.45 -13.31 10.53
C ALA A 105 -7.10 -13.54 9.16
N VAL A 106 -6.29 -13.49 8.11
CA VAL A 106 -6.71 -13.66 6.72
C VAL A 106 -6.03 -14.89 6.18
N SER A 107 -6.83 -15.82 5.64
CA SER A 107 -6.32 -17.01 4.97
C SER A 107 -6.61 -16.96 3.47
N ILE A 108 -5.77 -17.65 2.71
CA ILE A 108 -5.85 -17.78 1.27
C ILE A 108 -5.81 -19.25 0.87
N TRP A 109 -6.55 -19.58 -0.18
CA TRP A 109 -6.64 -20.92 -0.74
C TRP A 109 -6.46 -20.86 -2.25
N GLY A 110 -5.76 -21.86 -2.79
CA GLY A 110 -5.67 -22.11 -4.21
C GLY A 110 -5.68 -23.62 -4.47
N ALA A 111 -6.24 -24.02 -5.61
CA ALA A 111 -6.35 -25.41 -5.99
C ALA A 111 -5.00 -26.04 -6.35
N THR A 112 -4.02 -25.23 -6.80
CA THR A 112 -2.76 -25.73 -7.37
C THR A 112 -1.56 -25.11 -6.67
N THR A 113 -0.55 -25.95 -6.40
CA THR A 113 0.76 -25.49 -5.91
C THR A 113 1.39 -24.48 -6.88
N GLY A 114 1.97 -23.42 -6.34
CA GLY A 114 2.65 -22.38 -7.11
C GLY A 114 1.74 -21.27 -7.63
N GLN A 115 0.43 -21.29 -7.36
CA GLN A 115 -0.41 -20.13 -7.65
C GLN A 115 0.09 -18.91 -6.85
N ALA A 116 0.53 -17.88 -7.57
CA ALA A 116 1.15 -16.70 -7.02
C ALA A 116 0.16 -15.56 -6.78
N TRP A 117 0.43 -14.73 -5.77
CA TRP A 117 -0.22 -13.44 -5.57
C TRP A 117 0.78 -12.40 -5.08
N SER A 118 0.46 -11.13 -5.32
CA SER A 118 1.09 -10.01 -4.62
C SER A 118 0.14 -9.45 -3.58
N ALA A 119 0.65 -9.00 -2.43
CA ALA A 119 -0.16 -8.32 -1.43
C ALA A 119 0.64 -7.37 -0.56
N THR A 120 -0.03 -6.32 -0.09
CA THR A 120 0.52 -5.33 0.83
C THR A 120 -0.49 -5.04 1.93
N GLU A 121 -0.01 -5.09 3.17
CA GLU A 121 -0.73 -4.70 4.37
C GLU A 121 -0.25 -3.34 4.85
N GLY A 122 -1.15 -2.49 5.32
CA GLY A 122 -0.83 -1.26 6.03
C GLY A 122 -1.91 -0.87 6.99
#